data_AF-A0A349JDK2-F1
#
_entry.id   AF-A0A349JDK2-F1
#
_cell.length_a   1.000
_cell.length_b   1.000
_cell.length_c   1.000
_cell.angle_alpha   90.00
_cell.angle_beta   90.00
_cell.angle_gamma   90.00
#
_symmetry.space_group_name_H-M   'P 1'
#
loop_
_entity.id
_entity.type
_entity.pdbx_description
1 polymer ?
#
loop_
_entity_poly.entity_id
_entity_poly.type
_entity_poly.pdbx_seq_one_letter_code
_entity_poly.pdbx_strand_id
1 'polypeptide(L)'
;MDYARIDRAVLTRYDRNPVLTAKDFPTRMRAVYNSSAIKMQDGSYVMLCRVNQLNHRTLLWGADSRDGLTWKLRPEPFEMPSDPLWNKVARSVYYDPRITFLDGEYKVLIACEGDQGCRVALFVSRDNLKTLQFQWFINVPDNRNMVIFPEKSKDGRYMRLERPNMPGSGKGNIWLSYSPDLKYWGDSHEVLVADSTLWNYAYSGLGASTVPYRTKDGWLCIYHAVMNNCTTREYSVGAMLLDLDQPHKLLHVTKHPILSPEAPYEMQGLVEHVCFPCAKIVEPDGTVKVYYGGADTVQCVALGTLDDLIHACKNW
;
A
#
# COMPACT_ATOMS: atom_id res chain seq x y z
N MET A 1 -18.37 -31.45 4.59
CA MET A 1 -17.68 -30.43 3.78
C MET A 1 -17.89 -29.12 4.50
N ASP A 2 -16.85 -28.59 5.13
CA ASP A 2 -16.91 -27.28 5.77
C ASP A 2 -16.77 -26.22 4.68
N TYR A 3 -17.90 -25.75 4.16
CA TYR A 3 -17.93 -24.62 3.24
C TYR A 3 -17.55 -23.34 3.97
N ALA A 4 -16.80 -22.47 3.30
CA ALA A 4 -16.52 -21.12 3.80
C ALA A 4 -17.84 -20.40 4.10
N ARG A 5 -17.99 -19.88 5.32
CA ARG A 5 -19.17 -19.11 5.74
C ARG A 5 -18.89 -17.63 5.55
N ILE A 6 -18.91 -17.18 4.30
CA ILE A 6 -18.88 -15.75 3.97
C ILE A 6 -20.30 -15.23 4.18
N ASP A 7 -20.51 -14.47 5.25
CA ASP A 7 -21.83 -14.05 5.73
C ASP A 7 -22.21 -12.62 5.34
N ARG A 8 -21.26 -11.82 4.84
CA ARG A 8 -21.45 -10.42 4.41
C ARG A 8 -20.35 -9.98 3.43
N ALA A 9 -20.51 -8.84 2.76
CA ALA A 9 -19.41 -8.20 2.04
C ALA A 9 -18.54 -7.37 3.00
N VAL A 10 -17.21 -7.48 2.92
CA VAL A 10 -16.29 -6.73 3.82
C VAL A 10 -15.88 -5.39 3.23
N LEU A 11 -15.59 -5.37 1.92
CA LEU A 11 -15.35 -4.15 1.16
C LEU A 11 -16.32 -4.08 -0.01
N THR A 12 -16.96 -2.94 -0.17
CA THR A 12 -17.83 -2.61 -1.30
C THR A 12 -17.16 -1.53 -2.14
N ARG A 13 -17.15 -1.69 -3.46
CA ARG A 13 -16.61 -0.67 -4.37
C ARG A 13 -17.40 0.62 -4.22
N TYR A 14 -16.72 1.75 -4.24
CA TYR A 14 -17.40 3.03 -4.30
C TYR A 14 -18.10 3.20 -5.66
N ASP A 15 -19.39 3.53 -5.66
CA ASP A 15 -20.22 3.55 -6.87
C ASP A 15 -19.74 4.55 -7.94
N ARG A 16 -18.97 5.56 -7.54
CA ARG A 16 -18.37 6.56 -8.45
C ARG A 16 -16.92 6.26 -8.82
N ASN A 17 -16.46 5.03 -8.63
CA ASN A 17 -15.15 4.63 -9.13
C ASN A 17 -15.07 4.74 -10.66
N PRO A 18 -13.90 5.07 -11.21
CA PRO A 18 -12.67 5.44 -10.50
C PRO A 18 -12.71 6.87 -9.96
N VAL A 19 -12.06 7.12 -8.81
CA VAL A 19 -12.00 8.47 -8.20
C VAL A 19 -10.98 9.40 -8.86
N LEU A 20 -9.96 8.85 -9.53
CA LEU A 20 -9.07 9.59 -10.42
C LEU A 20 -8.70 8.72 -11.64
N THR A 21 -8.57 9.38 -12.77
CA THR A 21 -8.14 8.84 -14.06
C THR A 21 -7.06 9.72 -14.68
N ALA A 22 -6.40 9.24 -15.74
CA ALA A 22 -5.42 10.02 -16.47
C ALA A 22 -5.99 11.33 -17.08
N LYS A 23 -7.32 11.42 -17.27
CA LYS A 23 -7.99 12.59 -17.85
C LYS A 23 -8.10 13.76 -16.89
N ASP A 24 -7.98 13.51 -15.59
CA ASP A 24 -8.14 14.54 -14.56
C ASP A 24 -6.89 15.43 -14.45
N PHE A 25 -5.76 15.00 -15.00
CA PHE A 25 -4.48 15.71 -14.94
C PHE A 25 -4.37 16.82 -15.98
N PRO A 26 -3.69 17.95 -15.66
CA PRO A 26 -3.59 19.11 -16.53
C PRO A 26 -2.77 18.87 -17.80
N THR A 27 -2.01 17.78 -17.84
CA THR A 27 -1.27 17.33 -19.03
C THR A 27 -1.59 15.87 -19.32
N ARG A 28 -1.34 15.44 -20.55
CA ARG A 28 -1.68 14.09 -21.01
C ARG A 28 -0.86 13.05 -20.25
N MET A 29 -1.53 12.32 -19.37
CA MET A 29 -0.96 11.19 -18.64
C MET A 29 -1.37 9.85 -19.25
N ARG A 30 -0.63 8.80 -18.93
CA ARG A 30 -0.96 7.42 -19.30
C ARG A 30 -1.94 6.79 -18.32
N ALA A 31 -1.71 6.97 -17.02
CA ALA A 31 -2.43 6.32 -15.93
C ALA A 31 -2.16 6.99 -14.57
N VAL A 32 -3.06 6.79 -13.61
CA VAL A 32 -2.91 7.15 -12.19
C VAL A 32 -3.40 5.98 -11.34
N TYR A 33 -2.58 5.44 -10.46
CA TYR A 33 -2.90 4.21 -9.71
C TYR A 33 -1.91 4.03 -8.56
N ASN A 34 -2.17 3.08 -7.65
CA ASN A 34 -1.30 2.77 -6.51
C ASN A 34 -0.91 4.01 -5.69
N SER A 35 -1.84 4.95 -5.55
CA SER A 35 -1.67 6.20 -4.82
C SER A 35 -1.92 5.98 -3.33
N SER A 36 -1.20 6.68 -2.47
CA SER A 36 -1.44 6.65 -1.02
C SER A 36 -2.12 7.93 -0.57
N ALA A 37 -3.08 7.79 0.33
CA ALA A 37 -3.78 8.90 0.96
C ALA A 37 -3.62 8.84 2.49
N ILE A 38 -3.76 10.00 3.13
CA ILE A 38 -3.79 10.13 4.59
C ILE A 38 -4.82 11.19 4.98
N LYS A 39 -5.45 11.01 6.14
CA LYS A 39 -6.27 12.05 6.78
C LYS A 39 -5.36 12.94 7.62
N MET A 40 -5.41 14.22 7.35
CA MET A 40 -4.63 15.25 8.01
C MET A 40 -5.23 15.59 9.38
N GLN A 41 -4.44 16.23 10.24
CA GLN A 41 -4.86 16.63 11.58
C GLN A 41 -6.04 17.62 11.57
N ASP A 42 -6.18 18.43 10.53
CA ASP A 42 -7.30 19.36 10.35
C ASP A 42 -8.57 18.69 9.78
N GLY A 43 -8.55 17.36 9.62
CA GLY A 43 -9.64 16.56 9.08
C GLY A 43 -9.72 16.51 7.56
N SER A 44 -8.89 17.28 6.84
CA SER A 44 -8.77 17.17 5.38
C SER A 44 -8.01 15.90 4.98
N TYR A 45 -7.95 15.61 3.68
CA TYR A 45 -7.26 14.45 3.13
C TYR A 45 -6.26 14.91 2.09
N VAL A 46 -5.10 14.25 2.06
CA VAL A 46 -4.09 14.43 1.02
C VAL A 46 -3.77 13.08 0.40
N MET A 47 -3.67 13.04 -0.92
CA MET A 47 -3.22 11.89 -1.70
C MET A 47 -1.92 12.22 -2.43
N LEU A 48 -0.95 11.32 -2.33
CA LEU A 48 0.21 11.26 -3.21
C LEU A 48 -0.09 10.30 -4.35
N CYS A 49 -0.42 10.88 -5.51
CA CYS A 49 -0.77 10.15 -6.71
C CYS A 49 0.49 9.65 -7.41
N ARG A 50 0.62 8.35 -7.64
CA ARG A 50 1.58 7.81 -8.61
C ARG A 50 0.95 7.95 -10.00
N VAL A 51 1.62 8.68 -10.87
CA VAL A 51 1.12 9.01 -12.21
C VAL A 51 2.18 8.66 -13.23
N ASN A 52 1.81 7.94 -14.29
CA ASN A 52 2.74 7.60 -15.37
C ASN A 52 2.52 8.50 -16.57
N GLN A 53 3.61 9.03 -17.11
CA GLN A 53 3.64 9.71 -18.40
C GLN A 53 3.58 8.69 -19.55
N LEU A 54 3.36 9.17 -20.78
CA LEU A 54 3.28 8.31 -21.97
C LEU A 54 4.57 7.53 -22.27
N ASN A 55 5.72 8.04 -21.82
CA ASN A 55 7.02 7.38 -21.92
C ASN A 55 7.36 6.52 -20.69
N HIS A 56 6.36 6.18 -19.87
CA HIS A 56 6.47 5.39 -18.63
C HIS A 56 7.24 6.04 -17.46
N ARG A 57 7.77 7.26 -17.61
CA ARG A 57 8.32 7.99 -16.46
C ARG A 57 7.23 8.23 -15.42
N THR A 58 7.58 8.07 -14.15
CA THR A 58 6.66 8.36 -13.06
C THR A 58 6.79 9.82 -12.62
N LEU A 59 5.67 10.42 -12.25
CA LEU A 59 5.57 11.63 -11.44
C LEU A 59 4.81 11.30 -10.15
N LEU A 60 5.12 12.01 -9.09
CA LEU A 60 4.25 12.07 -7.90
C LEU A 60 3.47 13.38 -7.94
N TRP A 61 2.15 13.30 -7.72
CA TRP A 61 1.28 14.46 -7.78
C TRP A 61 0.42 14.56 -6.52
N GLY A 62 0.32 15.75 -5.93
CA GLY A 62 -0.52 15.97 -4.76
C GLY A 62 -1.98 16.21 -5.13
N ALA A 63 -2.91 15.60 -4.41
CA ALA A 63 -4.33 15.93 -4.50
C ALA A 63 -4.90 16.15 -3.10
N ASP A 64 -5.78 17.14 -2.97
CA ASP A 64 -6.41 17.49 -1.70
C ASP A 64 -7.91 17.16 -1.75
N SER A 65 -8.47 16.75 -0.62
CA SER A 65 -9.89 16.41 -0.50
C SER A 65 -10.44 16.79 0.89
N ARG A 66 -11.76 17.03 0.96
CA ARG A 66 -12.48 17.27 2.22
C ARG A 66 -13.23 16.02 2.73
N ASP A 67 -13.55 15.09 1.85
CA ASP A 67 -14.34 13.89 2.13
C ASP A 67 -13.53 12.58 1.95
N GLY A 68 -12.37 12.66 1.30
CA GLY A 68 -11.54 11.52 0.90
C GLY A 68 -12.06 10.78 -0.34
N LEU A 69 -13.08 11.32 -1.03
CA LEU A 69 -13.72 10.68 -2.19
C LEU A 69 -13.65 11.57 -3.43
N THR A 70 -13.76 12.89 -3.25
CA THR A 70 -13.68 13.90 -4.30
C THR A 70 -12.34 14.62 -4.20
N TRP A 71 -11.53 14.56 -5.24
CA TRP A 71 -10.14 15.01 -5.21
C TRP A 71 -9.91 16.22 -6.10
N LYS A 72 -9.18 17.22 -5.57
CA LYS A 72 -8.68 18.36 -6.34
C LYS A 72 -7.17 18.23 -6.49
N LEU A 73 -6.71 18.11 -7.73
CA LEU A 73 -5.27 18.10 -8.01
C LEU A 73 -4.63 19.43 -7.63
N ARG A 74 -3.41 19.36 -7.10
CA ARG A 74 -2.54 20.52 -6.93
C ARG A 74 -2.03 21.00 -8.30
N PRO A 75 -1.58 22.26 -8.41
CA PRO A 75 -1.21 22.83 -9.71
C PRO A 75 -0.04 22.10 -10.40
N GLU A 76 0.93 21.63 -9.62
CA GLU A 76 2.17 21.03 -10.12
C GLU A 76 2.46 19.69 -9.42
N PRO A 77 3.22 18.78 -10.08
CA PRO A 77 3.73 17.59 -9.42
C PRO A 77 4.75 17.97 -8.34
N PHE A 78 5.09 17.00 -7.48
CA PHE A 78 6.18 17.17 -6.53
C PHE A 78 7.51 17.35 -7.26
N GLU A 79 8.31 18.31 -6.79
CA GLU A 79 9.70 18.40 -7.17
C GLU A 79 10.47 17.23 -6.55
N MET A 80 11.09 16.42 -7.40
CA MET A 80 11.92 15.30 -6.95
C MET A 80 13.36 15.75 -6.69
N PRO A 81 14.08 15.11 -5.76
CA PRO A 81 15.43 15.51 -5.39
C PRO A 81 16.41 15.50 -6.57
N SER A 82 17.37 16.41 -6.55
CA SER A 82 18.55 16.39 -7.42
C SER A 82 19.73 15.58 -6.85
N ASP A 83 19.52 14.90 -5.70
CA ASP A 83 20.53 14.12 -4.99
C ASP A 83 21.15 13.02 -5.89
N PRO A 84 22.50 12.88 -5.94
CA PRO A 84 23.16 11.90 -6.79
C PRO A 84 22.80 10.44 -6.48
N LEU A 85 22.61 10.09 -5.20
CA LEU A 85 22.22 8.74 -4.79
C LEU A 85 20.79 8.45 -5.22
N TRP A 86 19.87 9.40 -5.01
CA TRP A 86 18.50 9.30 -5.52
C TRP A 86 18.49 9.08 -7.03
N ASN A 87 19.16 9.95 -7.79
CA ASN A 87 19.19 9.91 -9.25
C ASN A 87 19.78 8.59 -9.80
N LYS A 88 20.84 8.07 -9.15
CA LYS A 88 21.47 6.81 -9.53
C LYS A 88 20.52 5.61 -9.43
N VAL A 89 19.69 5.58 -8.38
CA VAL A 89 18.81 4.44 -8.07
C VAL A 89 17.45 4.58 -8.75
N ALA A 90 16.76 5.72 -8.56
CA ALA A 90 15.37 5.86 -8.97
C ALA A 90 15.18 6.01 -10.47
N ARG A 91 16.14 6.65 -11.19
CA ARG A 91 16.13 6.80 -12.67
C ARG A 91 14.77 7.18 -13.29
N SER A 92 13.96 7.99 -12.59
CA SER A 92 12.59 8.37 -12.97
C SER A 92 11.53 7.24 -12.95
N VAL A 93 11.84 6.08 -12.38
CA VAL A 93 10.92 4.96 -12.14
C VAL A 93 10.82 4.71 -10.64
N TYR A 94 9.97 5.51 -10.02
CA TYR A 94 9.59 5.40 -8.62
C TYR A 94 8.07 5.26 -8.54
N TYR A 95 7.54 4.60 -7.53
CA TYR A 95 6.14 4.20 -7.52
C TYR A 95 5.67 3.85 -6.10
N ASP A 96 4.37 3.56 -6.00
CA ASP A 96 3.81 2.86 -4.86
C ASP A 96 4.02 3.57 -3.51
N PRO A 97 3.80 4.91 -3.43
CA PRO A 97 4.04 5.67 -2.21
C PRO A 97 3.20 5.14 -1.06
N ARG A 98 3.74 5.13 0.16
CA ARG A 98 3.04 4.86 1.43
C ARG A 98 3.30 5.99 2.41
N ILE A 99 2.25 6.59 2.96
CA ILE A 99 2.35 7.75 3.86
C ILE A 99 2.03 7.32 5.29
N THR A 100 2.94 7.59 6.23
CA THR A 100 2.74 7.36 7.67
C THR A 100 2.99 8.65 8.42
N PHE A 101 2.07 9.06 9.31
CA PHE A 101 2.34 10.14 10.25
C PHE A 101 2.98 9.54 11.51
N LEU A 102 4.21 9.95 11.82
CA LEU A 102 5.00 9.38 12.92
C LEU A 102 6.01 10.42 13.44
N ASP A 103 6.11 10.54 14.76
CA ASP A 103 7.00 11.50 15.45
C ASP A 103 6.79 12.95 14.99
N GLY A 104 5.54 13.36 14.77
CA GLY A 104 5.18 14.72 14.38
C GLY A 104 5.42 15.06 12.91
N GLU A 105 5.86 14.10 12.09
CA GLU A 105 6.21 14.32 10.69
C GLU A 105 5.53 13.29 9.77
N TYR A 106 5.39 13.62 8.49
CA TYR A 106 4.92 12.66 7.49
C TYR A 106 6.12 11.92 6.89
N LYS A 107 6.20 10.62 7.14
CA LYS A 107 7.16 9.70 6.51
C LYS A 107 6.54 9.12 5.26
N VAL A 108 7.23 9.24 4.14
CA VAL A 108 6.75 8.72 2.85
C VAL A 108 7.75 7.71 2.33
N LEU A 109 7.32 6.46 2.19
CA LEU A 109 8.10 5.41 1.55
C LEU A 109 7.74 5.30 0.08
N ILE A 110 8.75 5.27 -0.78
CA ILE A 110 8.57 5.20 -2.25
C ILE A 110 9.47 4.10 -2.81
N ALA A 111 8.87 3.13 -3.51
CA ALA A 111 9.61 2.09 -4.21
C ALA A 111 10.28 2.67 -5.46
N CYS A 112 11.49 2.23 -5.78
CA CYS A 112 12.32 2.73 -6.86
C CYS A 112 12.94 1.55 -7.60
N GLU A 113 12.66 1.41 -8.90
CA GLU A 113 13.23 0.34 -9.72
C GLU A 113 14.57 0.78 -10.30
N GLY A 114 15.64 0.03 -10.01
CA GLY A 114 16.97 0.27 -10.57
C GLY A 114 17.58 -1.01 -11.14
N ASP A 115 18.81 -0.92 -11.64
CA ASP A 115 19.48 -2.03 -12.37
C ASP A 115 19.65 -3.33 -11.58
N GLN A 116 19.58 -3.27 -10.25
CA GLN A 116 19.79 -4.41 -9.35
C GLN A 116 18.50 -4.86 -8.68
N GLY A 117 17.34 -4.34 -9.11
CA GLY A 117 16.03 -4.55 -8.49
C GLY A 117 15.58 -3.35 -7.67
N CYS A 118 14.51 -3.54 -6.90
CA CYS A 118 13.84 -2.46 -6.20
C CYS A 118 14.51 -2.09 -4.87
N ARG A 119 14.66 -0.78 -4.66
CA ARG A 119 14.97 -0.17 -3.37
C ARG A 119 13.84 0.76 -2.95
N VAL A 120 13.68 0.96 -1.65
CA VAL A 120 12.68 1.88 -1.09
C VAL A 120 13.39 3.08 -0.49
N ALA A 121 12.96 4.27 -0.91
CA ALA A 121 13.44 5.54 -0.40
C ALA A 121 12.53 6.04 0.74
N LEU A 122 13.14 6.59 1.78
CA LEU A 122 12.45 7.36 2.81
C LEU A 122 12.51 8.84 2.47
N PHE A 123 11.33 9.47 2.47
CA PHE A 123 11.14 10.90 2.40
C PHE A 123 10.46 11.40 3.67
N VAL A 124 10.69 12.67 4.00
CA VAL A 124 10.02 13.36 5.09
C VAL A 124 9.35 14.63 4.57
N SER A 125 8.14 14.89 5.03
CA SER A 125 7.46 16.17 4.88
C SER A 125 7.08 16.74 6.25
N ARG A 126 7.31 18.04 6.41
CA ARG A 126 6.99 18.83 7.60
C ARG A 126 5.99 19.96 7.32
N ASP A 127 5.51 20.05 6.09
CA ASP A 127 4.70 21.15 5.57
C ASP A 127 3.36 20.66 5.02
N ASN A 128 2.79 19.64 5.67
CA ASN A 128 1.53 18.99 5.26
C ASN A 128 1.59 18.42 3.85
N LEU A 129 2.67 17.68 3.57
CA LEU A 129 2.91 17.01 2.29
C LEU A 129 2.97 17.99 1.12
N LYS A 130 3.45 19.23 1.30
CA LYS A 130 3.67 20.16 0.17
C LYS A 130 5.03 19.92 -0.50
N THR A 131 6.04 19.56 0.29
CA THR A 131 7.36 19.17 -0.19
C THR A 131 7.76 17.80 0.36
N LEU A 132 8.61 17.08 -0.38
CA LEU A 132 9.16 15.78 0.02
C LEU A 132 10.69 15.88 0.08
N GLN A 133 11.24 15.82 1.29
CA GLN A 133 12.69 15.82 1.49
C GLN A 133 13.22 14.39 1.54
N PHE A 134 13.99 13.99 0.52
CA PHE A 134 14.68 12.70 0.51
C PHE A 134 15.66 12.60 1.67
N GLN A 135 15.66 11.44 2.33
CA GLN A 135 16.57 11.12 3.43
C GLN A 135 17.63 10.12 2.96
N TRP A 136 17.22 8.89 2.69
CA TRP A 136 18.07 7.80 2.24
C TRP A 136 17.23 6.62 1.75
N PHE A 137 17.89 5.62 1.15
CA PHE A 137 17.30 4.31 0.90
C PHE A 137 17.41 3.42 2.14
N ILE A 138 16.37 2.63 2.42
CA ILE A 138 16.23 1.88 3.68
C ILE A 138 16.46 0.37 3.54
N ASN A 139 16.90 -0.10 2.37
CA ASN A 139 17.17 -1.51 2.11
C ASN A 139 18.22 -1.73 1.01
N VAL A 140 18.72 -2.96 0.97
CA VAL A 140 19.38 -3.55 -0.20
C VAL A 140 18.32 -4.14 -1.15
N PRO A 141 18.54 -4.11 -2.47
CA PRO A 141 17.62 -4.74 -3.42
C PRO A 141 17.75 -6.27 -3.40
N ASP A 142 16.74 -7.04 -3.80
CA ASP A 142 15.42 -6.64 -4.31
C ASP A 142 14.34 -6.76 -3.22
N ASN A 143 13.71 -5.63 -2.87
CA ASN A 143 12.68 -5.59 -1.82
C ASN A 143 11.74 -4.39 -2.03
N ARG A 144 10.45 -4.58 -1.73
CA ARG A 144 9.36 -3.64 -2.01
C ARG A 144 8.22 -3.78 -1.00
N ASN A 145 7.12 -3.06 -1.25
CA ASN A 145 5.89 -3.13 -0.42
C ASN A 145 6.13 -2.80 1.06
N MET A 146 6.99 -1.82 1.33
CA MET A 146 7.30 -1.41 2.69
C MET A 146 6.25 -0.44 3.25
N VAL A 147 5.83 -0.68 4.49
CA VAL A 147 4.97 0.23 5.28
C VAL A 147 5.58 0.40 6.67
N ILE A 148 5.63 1.63 7.17
CA ILE A 148 6.07 1.91 8.55
C ILE A 148 4.84 1.87 9.45
N PHE A 149 5.00 1.32 10.66
CA PHE A 149 3.95 1.37 11.68
C PHE A 149 3.78 2.82 12.19
N PRO A 150 2.55 3.25 12.52
CA PRO A 150 2.30 4.61 12.97
C PRO A 150 2.76 4.89 14.42
N GLU A 151 3.43 3.94 15.05
CA GLU A 151 4.06 4.09 16.36
C GLU A 151 5.29 3.17 16.48
N LYS A 152 6.10 3.43 17.52
CA LYS A 152 7.24 2.59 17.88
C LYS A 152 6.79 1.37 18.68
N SER A 153 7.59 0.30 18.64
CA SER A 153 7.44 -0.83 19.56
C SER A 153 7.61 -0.40 21.02
N LYS A 154 7.23 -1.27 21.94
CA LYS A 154 7.35 -1.05 23.40
C LYS A 154 8.77 -0.70 23.86
N ASP A 155 9.80 -1.18 23.15
CA ASP A 155 11.21 -0.89 23.42
C ASP A 155 11.73 0.37 22.67
N GLY A 156 10.84 1.13 22.03
CA GLY A 156 11.17 2.41 21.39
C GLY A 156 11.74 2.30 19.97
N ARG A 157 11.69 1.12 19.33
CA ARG A 157 12.17 0.94 17.95
C ARG A 157 11.08 1.23 16.92
N TYR A 158 11.46 1.75 15.78
CA TYR A 158 10.60 1.82 14.61
C TYR A 158 10.36 0.42 14.05
N MET A 159 9.19 0.21 13.48
CA MET A 159 8.79 -1.07 12.86
C MET A 159 8.36 -0.83 11.44
N ARG A 160 8.66 -1.77 10.55
CA ARG A 160 8.10 -1.80 9.20
C ARG A 160 7.69 -3.21 8.81
N LEU A 161 6.64 -3.32 8.01
CA LEU A 161 6.45 -4.51 7.18
C LEU A 161 7.20 -4.30 5.86
N GLU A 162 7.70 -5.39 5.29
CA GLU A 162 8.43 -5.39 4.03
C GLU A 162 8.28 -6.72 3.30
N ARG A 163 8.82 -6.79 2.08
CA ARG A 163 8.61 -7.92 1.19
C ARG A 163 9.84 -8.15 0.32
N PRO A 164 10.83 -8.89 0.83
CA PRO A 164 11.95 -9.37 0.02
C PRO A 164 11.42 -10.15 -1.18
N ASN A 165 11.90 -9.82 -2.37
CA ASN A 165 11.53 -10.55 -3.58
C ASN A 165 12.46 -11.75 -3.76
N MET A 166 11.89 -12.92 -4.05
CA MET A 166 12.65 -14.09 -4.45
C MET A 166 12.96 -14.02 -5.95
N PRO A 167 14.24 -14.01 -6.36
CA PRO A 167 14.62 -14.02 -7.77
C PRO A 167 13.97 -15.17 -8.54
N GLY A 168 13.58 -14.90 -9.79
CA GLY A 168 13.06 -15.90 -10.74
C GLY A 168 11.60 -16.34 -10.53
N SER A 169 11.13 -16.43 -9.28
CA SER A 169 9.76 -16.92 -9.00
C SER A 169 8.73 -15.80 -8.79
N GLY A 170 9.18 -14.58 -8.48
CA GLY A 170 8.28 -13.46 -8.12
C GLY A 170 7.58 -13.63 -6.77
N LYS A 171 7.81 -14.77 -6.10
CA LYS A 171 7.30 -15.02 -4.75
C LYS A 171 7.91 -14.05 -3.75
N GLY A 172 7.15 -13.75 -2.72
CA GLY A 172 7.69 -13.13 -1.53
C GLY A 172 6.68 -13.15 -0.40
N ASN A 173 7.21 -13.31 0.80
CA ASN A 173 6.47 -13.34 2.04
C ASN A 173 6.47 -11.95 2.67
N ILE A 174 5.55 -11.70 3.60
CA ILE A 174 5.57 -10.47 4.38
C ILE A 174 6.50 -10.70 5.58
N TRP A 175 7.44 -9.78 5.75
CA TRP A 175 8.38 -9.74 6.86
C TRP A 175 8.18 -8.48 7.68
N LEU A 176 8.66 -8.51 8.92
CA LEU A 176 8.78 -7.36 9.80
C LEU A 176 10.23 -7.13 10.14
N SER A 177 10.68 -5.87 10.16
CA SER A 177 12.00 -5.48 10.66
C SER A 177 11.90 -4.29 11.60
N TYR A 178 12.88 -4.17 12.49
CA TYR A 178 13.01 -3.08 13.43
C TYR A 178 14.15 -2.12 13.06
N SER A 179 14.07 -0.89 13.56
CA SER A 179 15.13 0.10 13.43
C SER A 179 15.17 1.04 14.63
N PRO A 180 16.36 1.45 15.12
CA PRO A 180 16.46 2.49 16.14
C PRO A 180 16.27 3.92 15.59
N ASP A 181 16.43 4.13 14.28
CA ASP A 181 16.63 5.48 13.71
C ASP A 181 16.02 5.72 12.31
N LEU A 182 15.20 4.78 11.79
CA LEU A 182 14.66 4.76 10.43
C LEU A 182 15.70 4.61 9.31
N LYS A 183 16.98 4.42 9.65
CA LYS A 183 18.08 4.28 8.69
C LYS A 183 18.64 2.87 8.66
N TYR A 184 19.02 2.35 9.81
CA TYR A 184 19.58 1.00 9.92
C TYR A 184 18.47 0.05 10.37
N TRP A 185 18.19 -0.94 9.53
CA TRP A 185 17.11 -1.90 9.73
C TRP A 185 17.70 -3.30 9.90
N GLY A 186 17.13 -4.06 10.82
CA GLY A 186 17.53 -5.43 11.13
C GLY A 186 16.52 -6.08 12.07
N ASP A 187 16.93 -7.15 12.76
CA ASP A 187 16.04 -7.95 13.62
C ASP A 187 14.76 -8.33 12.87
N SER A 188 14.95 -9.08 11.77
CA SER A 188 13.89 -9.36 10.80
C SER A 188 13.20 -10.69 11.10
N HIS A 189 11.87 -10.69 11.06
CA HIS A 189 11.03 -11.85 11.32
C HIS A 189 10.04 -12.07 10.18
N GLU A 190 9.81 -13.32 9.80
CA GLU A 190 8.75 -13.67 8.86
C GLU A 190 7.37 -13.54 9.55
N VAL A 191 6.40 -12.96 8.84
CA VAL A 191 5.06 -12.65 9.38
C VAL A 191 3.97 -13.47 8.70
N LEU A 192 3.96 -13.46 7.36
CA LEU A 192 2.95 -14.17 6.58
C LEU A 192 3.59 -14.80 5.34
N VAL A 193 3.37 -16.11 5.19
CA VAL A 193 3.95 -16.93 4.14
C VAL A 193 2.95 -17.14 3.00
N ALA A 194 3.43 -17.00 1.78
CA ALA A 194 2.71 -17.36 0.56
C ALA A 194 2.75 -18.90 0.38
N ASP A 195 1.80 -19.62 0.98
CA ASP A 195 1.70 -21.08 0.84
C ASP A 195 0.29 -21.55 0.42
N SER A 196 0.15 -22.86 0.19
CA SER A 196 -1.09 -23.48 -0.27
C SER A 196 -2.24 -23.41 0.74
N THR A 197 -1.97 -23.08 2.00
CA THR A 197 -2.99 -22.94 3.06
C THR A 197 -3.60 -21.54 3.09
N LEU A 198 -2.95 -20.56 2.45
CA LEU A 198 -3.47 -19.21 2.30
C LEU A 198 -4.28 -19.10 1.00
N TRP A 199 -5.60 -18.93 1.15
CA TRP A 199 -6.59 -18.77 0.07
C TRP A 199 -6.68 -19.94 -0.90
N ASN A 200 -6.16 -21.12 -0.51
CA ASN A 200 -5.98 -22.29 -1.37
C ASN A 200 -5.16 -22.03 -2.66
N TYR A 201 -4.59 -20.83 -2.85
CA TYR A 201 -4.02 -20.39 -4.14
C TYR A 201 -3.06 -19.18 -4.09
N ALA A 202 -2.82 -18.53 -2.94
CA ALA A 202 -1.97 -17.33 -2.84
C ALA A 202 -0.45 -17.63 -2.96
N TYR A 203 -0.05 -18.36 -4.01
CA TYR A 203 1.28 -18.97 -4.15
C TYR A 203 2.33 -18.03 -4.75
N SER A 204 1.91 -17.00 -5.48
CA SER A 204 2.81 -16.22 -6.34
C SER A 204 3.42 -15.02 -5.64
N GLY A 205 2.95 -14.69 -4.44
CA GLY A 205 3.54 -13.69 -3.56
C GLY A 205 2.51 -12.88 -2.81
N LEU A 206 2.95 -12.30 -1.70
CA LEU A 206 2.18 -11.42 -0.83
C LEU A 206 2.89 -10.08 -0.73
N GLY A 207 2.22 -9.04 -0.26
CA GLY A 207 2.88 -7.80 0.13
C GLY A 207 2.03 -6.89 1.02
N ALA A 208 2.67 -6.33 2.05
CA ALA A 208 2.05 -5.33 2.89
C ALA A 208 1.65 -4.12 2.05
N SER A 209 0.42 -3.65 2.24
CA SER A 209 -0.18 -2.70 1.29
C SER A 209 -0.45 -1.35 1.93
N THR A 210 -0.99 -1.34 3.15
CA THR A 210 -1.39 -0.12 3.86
C THR A 210 -0.71 -0.03 5.22
N VAL A 211 -0.48 1.19 5.72
CA VAL A 211 -0.01 1.44 7.09
C VAL A 211 -0.86 0.66 8.10
N PRO A 212 -0.27 -0.13 9.01
CA PRO A 212 -1.00 -0.85 10.08
C PRO A 212 -1.86 0.09 10.92
N TYR A 213 -3.03 -0.38 11.35
CA TYR A 213 -3.93 0.40 12.21
C TYR A 213 -4.12 -0.31 13.54
N ARG A 214 -3.91 0.41 14.64
CA ARG A 214 -4.00 -0.16 15.98
C ARG A 214 -5.46 -0.37 16.36
N THR A 215 -5.79 -1.56 16.83
CA THR A 215 -7.12 -1.90 17.36
C THR A 215 -6.96 -2.60 18.71
N LYS A 216 -8.07 -2.81 19.42
CA LYS A 216 -8.10 -3.66 20.63
C LYS A 216 -7.77 -5.14 20.33
N ASP A 217 -7.93 -5.56 19.08
CA ASP A 217 -7.77 -6.94 18.62
C ASP A 217 -6.41 -7.21 17.96
N GLY A 218 -5.55 -6.20 17.87
CA GLY A 218 -4.26 -6.28 17.17
C GLY A 218 -4.02 -5.15 16.17
N TRP A 219 -2.91 -5.26 15.45
CA TRP A 219 -2.59 -4.43 14.29
C TRP A 219 -3.34 -4.91 13.06
N LEU A 220 -4.38 -4.18 12.65
CA LEU A 220 -5.08 -4.43 11.40
C LEU A 220 -4.21 -4.00 10.21
N CYS A 221 -3.82 -4.97 9.41
CA CYS A 221 -3.00 -4.78 8.22
C CYS A 221 -3.75 -5.27 6.98
N ILE A 222 -3.82 -4.44 5.94
CA ILE A 222 -4.28 -4.86 4.61
C ILE A 222 -3.05 -5.24 3.79
N TYR A 223 -3.14 -6.37 3.09
CA TYR A 223 -2.11 -6.89 2.19
C TYR A 223 -2.73 -7.25 0.84
N HIS A 224 -1.89 -7.38 -0.19
CA HIS A 224 -2.29 -7.99 -1.45
C HIS A 224 -1.68 -9.38 -1.54
N ALA A 225 -2.36 -10.27 -2.25
CA ALA A 225 -1.84 -11.55 -2.67
C ALA A 225 -1.93 -11.68 -4.19
N VAL A 226 -0.97 -12.41 -4.75
CA VAL A 226 -0.87 -12.66 -6.17
C VAL A 226 -1.15 -14.13 -6.45
N MET A 227 -2.05 -14.34 -7.39
CA MET A 227 -2.41 -15.61 -7.96
C MET A 227 -1.98 -15.62 -9.42
N ASN A 228 -1.16 -16.60 -9.83
CA ASN A 228 -0.79 -16.76 -11.23
C ASN A 228 -1.75 -17.76 -11.88
N ASN A 229 -2.48 -17.29 -12.88
CA ASN A 229 -3.26 -18.14 -13.78
C ASN A 229 -2.38 -18.51 -14.98
N CYS A 230 -2.89 -19.33 -15.91
CA CYS A 230 -2.13 -19.78 -17.07
C CYS A 230 -1.59 -18.62 -17.95
N THR A 231 -2.28 -17.48 -17.97
CA THR A 231 -1.96 -16.36 -18.87
C THR A 231 -1.88 -15.01 -18.17
N THR A 232 -2.39 -14.89 -16.93
CA THR A 232 -2.51 -13.62 -16.21
C THR A 232 -2.05 -13.75 -14.77
N ARG A 233 -1.84 -12.62 -14.10
CA ARG A 233 -1.73 -12.55 -12.65
C ARG A 233 -2.96 -11.85 -12.11
N GLU A 234 -3.53 -12.37 -11.04
CA GLU A 234 -4.61 -11.73 -10.31
C GLU A 234 -4.07 -11.16 -9.01
N TYR A 235 -4.31 -9.88 -8.76
CA TYR A 235 -3.97 -9.20 -7.51
C TYR A 235 -5.24 -8.95 -6.71
N SER A 236 -5.36 -9.70 -5.62
CA SER A 236 -6.49 -9.69 -4.71
C SER A 236 -6.06 -9.18 -3.32
N VAL A 237 -7.01 -8.70 -2.53
CA VAL A 237 -6.76 -7.98 -1.26
C VAL A 237 -7.19 -8.82 -0.07
N GLY A 238 -6.37 -8.82 0.97
CA GLY A 238 -6.57 -9.53 2.22
C GLY A 238 -6.40 -8.65 3.44
N ALA A 239 -6.78 -9.19 4.60
CA ALA A 239 -6.51 -8.55 5.88
C ALA A 239 -5.93 -9.55 6.90
N MET A 240 -5.13 -9.02 7.81
CA MET A 240 -4.55 -9.76 8.93
C MET A 240 -4.52 -8.91 10.19
N LEU A 241 -4.56 -9.59 11.34
CA LEU A 241 -4.31 -9.02 12.67
C LEU A 241 -2.97 -9.54 13.18
N LEU A 242 -2.09 -8.62 13.56
CA LEU A 242 -0.82 -8.93 14.22
C LEU A 242 -0.89 -8.56 15.69
N ASP A 243 -0.09 -9.23 16.53
CA ASP A 243 -0.02 -8.94 17.96
C ASP A 243 0.47 -7.51 18.23
N LEU A 244 -0.12 -6.83 19.22
CA LEU A 244 0.20 -5.42 19.50
C LEU A 244 1.64 -5.23 20.00
N ASP A 245 2.14 -6.18 20.78
CA ASP A 245 3.43 -6.10 21.47
C ASP A 245 4.55 -6.77 20.68
N GLN A 246 4.20 -7.83 19.95
CA GLN A 246 5.10 -8.60 19.11
C GLN A 246 4.53 -8.67 17.68
N PRO A 247 4.57 -7.59 16.90
CA PRO A 247 3.84 -7.52 15.63
C PRO A 247 4.37 -8.45 14.53
N HIS A 248 5.45 -9.20 14.79
CA HIS A 248 5.84 -10.32 13.92
C HIS A 248 4.93 -11.56 14.10
N LYS A 249 4.14 -11.62 15.17
CA LYS A 249 3.20 -12.72 15.45
C LYS A 249 1.86 -12.46 14.78
N LEU A 250 1.52 -13.31 13.82
CA LEU A 250 0.21 -13.36 13.20
C LEU A 250 -0.83 -13.92 14.18
N LEU A 251 -1.87 -13.14 14.50
CA LEU A 251 -3.00 -13.61 15.32
C LEU A 251 -4.08 -14.23 14.44
N HIS A 252 -4.45 -13.52 13.37
CA HIS A 252 -5.55 -13.89 12.49
C HIS A 252 -5.26 -13.41 11.06
N VAL A 253 -5.77 -14.13 10.07
CA VAL A 253 -5.66 -13.78 8.65
C VAL A 253 -6.91 -14.28 7.93
N THR A 254 -7.47 -13.44 7.06
CA THR A 254 -8.60 -13.83 6.21
C THR A 254 -8.21 -15.03 5.35
N LYS A 255 -9.00 -16.11 5.33
CA LYS A 255 -8.78 -17.25 4.42
C LYS A 255 -9.38 -17.07 3.02
N HIS A 256 -10.05 -15.95 2.78
CA HIS A 256 -10.57 -15.54 1.48
C HIS A 256 -10.21 -14.07 1.19
N PRO A 257 -10.15 -13.67 -0.09
CA PRO A 257 -10.01 -12.26 -0.45
C PRO A 257 -11.17 -11.43 0.12
N ILE A 258 -10.86 -10.22 0.60
CA ILE A 258 -11.85 -9.21 0.98
C ILE A 258 -12.19 -8.26 -0.18
N LEU A 259 -11.39 -8.28 -1.26
CA LEU A 259 -11.64 -7.62 -2.53
C LEU A 259 -10.81 -8.32 -3.62
N SER A 260 -11.45 -8.76 -4.70
CA SER A 260 -10.81 -9.33 -5.88
C SER A 260 -11.21 -8.55 -7.13
N PRO A 261 -10.43 -8.53 -8.22
CA PRO A 261 -10.78 -7.85 -9.46
C PRO A 261 -12.10 -8.36 -10.05
N GLU A 262 -13.07 -7.47 -10.28
CA GLU A 262 -14.37 -7.84 -10.85
C GLU A 262 -14.91 -6.74 -11.78
N ALA A 263 -14.70 -5.47 -11.42
CA ALA A 263 -15.19 -4.35 -12.20
C ALA A 263 -14.37 -4.16 -13.49
N PRO A 264 -14.95 -3.66 -14.59
CA PRO A 264 -14.22 -3.47 -15.86
C PRO A 264 -12.89 -2.70 -15.73
N TYR A 265 -12.85 -1.70 -14.83
CA TYR A 265 -11.66 -0.88 -14.57
C TYR A 265 -10.58 -1.57 -13.71
N GLU A 266 -10.87 -2.76 -13.16
CA GLU A 266 -9.93 -3.64 -12.45
C GLU A 266 -9.49 -4.79 -13.34
N MET A 267 -10.38 -5.22 -14.24
CA MET A 267 -10.14 -6.31 -15.17
C MET A 267 -9.29 -5.87 -16.37
N GLN A 268 -9.45 -4.63 -16.85
CA GLN A 268 -8.82 -4.15 -18.08
C GLN A 268 -8.02 -2.85 -17.84
N GLY A 269 -6.78 -2.83 -18.33
CA GLY A 269 -5.87 -1.71 -18.13
C GLY A 269 -4.45 -1.97 -18.64
N LEU A 270 -3.47 -1.29 -18.05
CA LEU A 270 -2.04 -1.56 -18.29
C LEU A 270 -1.62 -2.95 -17.82
N VAL A 271 -2.21 -3.40 -16.70
CA VAL A 271 -2.06 -4.76 -16.16
C VAL A 271 -3.46 -5.26 -15.83
N GLU A 272 -3.87 -6.36 -16.44
CA GLU A 272 -5.20 -6.95 -16.23
C GLU A 272 -5.33 -7.58 -14.84
N HIS A 273 -6.56 -7.65 -14.33
CA HIS A 273 -6.91 -8.31 -13.07
C HIS A 273 -6.16 -7.79 -11.84
N VAL A 274 -6.22 -6.47 -11.59
CA VAL A 274 -5.51 -5.85 -10.45
C VAL A 274 -6.43 -5.03 -9.55
N CYS A 275 -6.44 -5.40 -8.27
CA CYS A 275 -6.85 -4.57 -7.14
C CYS A 275 -5.65 -4.40 -6.19
N PHE A 276 -5.00 -3.23 -6.20
CA PHE A 276 -3.75 -3.03 -5.46
C PHE A 276 -3.85 -1.89 -4.43
N PRO A 277 -4.01 -2.18 -3.12
CA PRO A 277 -4.17 -1.16 -2.10
C PRO A 277 -2.85 -0.47 -1.74
N CYS A 278 -2.92 0.85 -1.50
CA CYS A 278 -1.78 1.65 -1.05
C CYS A 278 -2.08 2.47 0.21
N ALA A 279 -3.36 2.70 0.53
CA ALA A 279 -3.74 3.35 1.78
C ALA A 279 -5.07 2.81 2.33
N LYS A 280 -5.21 2.88 3.65
CA LYS A 280 -6.50 2.78 4.32
C LYS A 280 -6.64 3.93 5.30
N ILE A 281 -7.86 4.44 5.45
CA ILE A 281 -8.19 5.46 6.44
C ILE A 281 -9.42 4.96 7.20
N VAL A 282 -9.29 4.90 8.53
CA VAL A 282 -10.38 4.55 9.43
C VAL A 282 -10.94 5.84 10.01
N GLU A 283 -12.24 6.06 9.83
CA GLU A 283 -12.98 7.21 10.32
C GLU A 283 -13.42 7.01 11.79
N PRO A 284 -13.74 8.08 12.53
CA PRO A 284 -14.17 7.98 13.93
C PRO A 284 -15.42 7.13 14.16
N ASP A 285 -16.30 7.03 13.15
CA ASP A 285 -17.51 6.21 13.20
C ASP A 285 -17.27 4.73 12.85
N GLY A 286 -16.02 4.33 12.59
CA GLY A 286 -15.64 2.99 12.20
C GLY A 286 -15.70 2.72 10.69
N THR A 287 -16.12 3.68 9.87
CA THR A 287 -16.05 3.57 8.41
C THR A 287 -14.59 3.45 7.96
N VAL A 288 -14.32 2.57 6.99
CA VAL A 288 -12.98 2.39 6.42
C VAL A 288 -13.00 2.69 4.93
N LYS A 289 -12.10 3.57 4.48
CA LYS A 289 -11.84 3.88 3.08
C LYS A 289 -10.51 3.24 2.67
N VAL A 290 -10.54 2.31 1.72
CA VAL A 290 -9.36 1.65 1.15
C VAL A 290 -9.09 2.19 -0.23
N TYR A 291 -7.93 2.81 -0.43
CA TYR A 291 -7.51 3.39 -1.71
C TYR A 291 -6.66 2.38 -2.46
N TYR A 292 -7.07 2.02 -3.67
CA TYR A 292 -6.42 0.99 -4.46
C TYR A 292 -6.30 1.35 -5.95
N GLY A 293 -5.25 0.87 -6.59
CA GLY A 293 -5.11 0.90 -8.05
C GLY A 293 -5.97 -0.17 -8.70
N GLY A 294 -6.73 0.20 -9.72
CA GLY A 294 -7.45 -0.70 -10.61
C GLY A 294 -6.69 -0.90 -11.91
N ALA A 295 -6.36 -2.14 -12.25
CA ALA A 295 -5.70 -2.55 -13.49
C ALA A 295 -4.41 -1.77 -13.85
N ASP A 296 -3.65 -1.31 -12.84
CA ASP A 296 -2.52 -0.39 -12.99
C ASP A 296 -2.84 0.85 -13.88
N THR A 297 -4.08 1.33 -13.83
CA THR A 297 -4.59 2.35 -14.78
C THR A 297 -5.30 3.50 -14.09
N VAL A 298 -6.13 3.18 -13.10
CA VAL A 298 -7.02 4.14 -12.43
C VAL A 298 -6.88 4.04 -10.91
N GLN A 299 -7.23 5.12 -10.22
CA GLN A 299 -7.28 5.15 -8.76
C GLN A 299 -8.72 4.99 -8.29
N CYS A 300 -8.94 4.06 -7.37
CA CYS A 300 -10.26 3.67 -6.88
C CYS A 300 -10.32 3.73 -5.34
N VAL A 301 -11.55 3.64 -4.82
CA VAL A 301 -11.86 3.52 -3.39
C VAL A 301 -12.81 2.35 -3.17
N ALA A 302 -12.56 1.57 -2.13
CA ALA A 302 -13.52 0.63 -1.55
C ALA A 302 -13.88 1.06 -0.13
N LEU A 303 -15.13 0.84 0.26
CA LEU A 303 -15.72 1.23 1.54
C LEU A 303 -16.06 -0.04 2.34
N GLY A 304 -15.82 0.01 3.64
CA GLY A 304 -16.22 -1.04 4.58
C GLY A 304 -16.28 -0.51 5.99
N THR A 305 -16.34 -1.39 6.98
CA THR A 305 -16.26 -1.01 8.39
C THR A 305 -15.08 -1.70 9.07
N LEU A 306 -14.60 -1.10 10.16
CA LEU A 306 -13.55 -1.69 10.98
C LEU A 306 -13.99 -3.04 11.55
N ASP A 307 -15.24 -3.14 11.97
CA ASP A 307 -15.82 -4.34 12.54
C ASP A 307 -15.90 -5.47 11.51
N ASP A 308 -16.32 -5.20 10.27
CA ASP A 308 -16.38 -6.23 9.22
C ASP A 308 -14.97 -6.73 8.85
N LEU A 309 -13.97 -5.84 8.77
CA LEU A 309 -12.57 -6.23 8.54
C LEU A 309 -12.02 -7.12 9.67
N ILE A 310 -12.28 -6.76 10.92
CA ILE A 310 -11.86 -7.57 12.08
C ILE A 310 -12.62 -8.91 12.10
N HIS A 311 -13.91 -8.89 11.81
CA HIS A 311 -14.72 -10.09 11.72
C HIS A 311 -14.18 -11.05 10.67
N ALA A 312 -13.87 -10.56 9.47
CA ALA A 312 -13.31 -11.35 8.39
C ALA A 312 -11.98 -11.99 8.78
N CYS A 313 -11.05 -11.24 9.41
CA CYS A 313 -9.80 -11.81 9.88
C CYS A 313 -10.01 -13.01 10.82
N LYS A 314 -10.99 -12.91 11.73
CA LYS A 314 -11.22 -13.89 12.79
C LYS A 314 -12.05 -15.10 12.36
N ASN A 315 -12.95 -14.92 11.40
CA ASN A 315 -14.01 -15.89 11.12
C ASN A 315 -14.01 -16.43 9.69
N TRP A 316 -13.32 -15.78 8.74
CA TRP A 316 -13.27 -16.20 7.35
C TRP A 316 -11.98 -16.91 7.02
#